data_AF-A0A3R9LFU1-F1
#
_entry.id   AF-A0A3R9LFU1-F1
#
_cell.length_a   1.000
_cell.length_b   1.000
_cell.length_c   1.000
_cell.angle_alpha   90.00
_cell.angle_beta   90.00
_cell.angle_gamma   90.00
#
_symmetry.space_group_name_H-M   'P 1'
#
loop_
_entity.id
_entity.type
_entity.pdbx_description
1 polymer ?
#
loop_
_entity_poly.entity_id
_entity_poly.type
_entity_poly.pdbx_seq_one_letter_code
_entity_poly.pdbx_strand_id
1 'polypeptide(L)'
;MNEIKEKALAKLLEEMKKDHGPAEDAIHNWICDQEDEKLFEGVLADKKSIKEALKYCANQAKSHKSGSCAMVDDSTVFGWVYKYFTGKTKKVEAIHATVVVGQQPEKPKSKKVKKQKNVIDGQLDLFGELA
;
A
#
# COMPACT_ATOMS: atom_id res chain seq x y z
N MET A 1 12.85 -24.32 -20.16
CA MET A 1 13.18 -23.38 -19.09
C MET A 1 13.01 -21.97 -19.65
N ASN A 2 12.28 -21.09 -18.96
CA ASN A 2 12.12 -19.71 -19.41
C ASN A 2 13.40 -18.94 -19.08
N GLU A 3 14.35 -18.91 -20.00
CA GLU A 3 15.60 -18.13 -19.90
C GLU A 3 15.33 -16.66 -19.55
N ILE A 4 14.19 -16.13 -19.99
CA ILE A 4 13.69 -14.79 -19.66
C ILE A 4 13.44 -14.64 -18.15
N LYS A 5 12.82 -15.64 -17.52
CA LYS A 5 12.55 -15.65 -16.07
C LYS A 5 13.86 -15.67 -15.29
N GLU A 6 14.79 -16.54 -15.65
CA GLU A 6 16.09 -16.65 -14.96
C GLU A 6 16.92 -15.36 -15.10
N LYS A 7 16.98 -14.77 -16.29
CA LYS A 7 17.67 -13.48 -16.50
C LYS A 7 17.01 -12.34 -15.72
N ALA A 8 15.68 -12.29 -15.68
CA ALA A 8 14.96 -11.27 -14.94
C ALA A 8 15.20 -11.41 -13.42
N LEU A 9 15.14 -12.64 -12.89
CA LEU A 9 15.44 -12.92 -11.49
C LEU A 9 16.89 -12.58 -11.14
N ALA A 10 17.84 -12.91 -12.01
CA ALA A 10 19.24 -12.55 -11.82
C ALA A 10 19.45 -11.02 -11.77
N LYS A 11 18.78 -10.28 -12.65
CA LYS A 11 18.80 -8.80 -12.66
C LYS A 11 18.18 -8.21 -11.39
N LEU A 12 17.05 -8.75 -10.94
CA LEU A 12 16.39 -8.31 -9.71
C LEU A 12 17.24 -8.60 -8.46
N LEU A 13 17.87 -9.78 -8.40
CA LEU A 13 18.82 -10.14 -7.35
C LEU A 13 20.03 -9.21 -7.33
N GLU A 14 20.54 -8.80 -8.49
CA GLU A 14 21.64 -7.85 -8.58
C GLU A 14 21.24 -6.45 -8.08
N GLU A 15 20.00 -6.03 -8.31
CA GLU A 15 19.46 -4.78 -7.76
C GLU A 15 19.25 -4.87 -6.24
N MET A 16 18.84 -6.04 -5.72
CA MET A 16 18.73 -6.34 -4.28
C MET A 16 20.10 -6.38 -3.57
N LYS A 17 21.20 -6.63 -4.27
CA LYS A 17 22.55 -6.52 -3.66
C LYS A 17 22.94 -5.07 -3.32
N LYS A 18 22.24 -4.08 -3.89
CA LYS A 18 22.42 -2.66 -3.54
C LYS A 18 21.52 -2.30 -2.37
N ASP A 19 21.70 -1.08 -1.87
CA ASP A 19 20.87 -0.48 -0.83
C ASP A 19 19.39 -0.48 -1.25
N HIS A 20 18.56 -1.20 -0.48
CA HIS A 20 17.13 -1.40 -0.69
C HIS A 20 16.40 -1.19 0.65
N GLY A 21 15.15 -0.71 0.56
CA GLY A 21 14.25 -0.62 1.69
C GLY A 21 13.22 -1.76 1.70
N PRO A 22 12.42 -1.87 2.79
CA PRO A 22 11.41 -2.90 2.93
C PRO A 22 10.34 -2.88 1.82
N ALA A 23 10.11 -1.72 1.19
CA ALA A 23 9.18 -1.60 0.08
C ALA A 23 9.75 -2.20 -1.23
N GLU A 24 11.07 -2.13 -1.43
CA GLU A 24 11.73 -2.83 -2.54
C GLU A 24 11.66 -4.35 -2.34
N ASP A 25 11.86 -4.82 -1.11
CA ASP A 25 11.79 -6.26 -0.76
C ASP A 25 10.41 -6.84 -1.03
N ALA A 26 9.36 -6.12 -0.62
CA ALA A 26 7.98 -6.54 -0.85
C ALA A 26 7.68 -6.70 -2.35
N ILE A 27 8.14 -5.76 -3.17
CA ILE A 27 7.98 -5.83 -4.63
C ILE A 27 8.82 -6.96 -5.23
N HIS A 28 10.06 -7.12 -4.76
CA HIS A 28 10.92 -8.21 -5.21
C HIS A 28 10.28 -9.58 -4.95
N ASN A 29 9.83 -9.82 -3.71
CA ASN A 29 9.15 -11.06 -3.33
C ASN A 29 7.92 -11.29 -4.19
N TRP A 30 7.07 -10.26 -4.33
CA TRP A 30 5.87 -10.35 -5.16
C TRP A 30 6.16 -10.71 -6.62
N ILE A 31 7.20 -10.10 -7.24
CA ILE A 31 7.62 -10.42 -8.61
C ILE A 31 8.17 -11.85 -8.71
N CYS A 32 8.91 -12.31 -7.69
CA CYS A 32 9.46 -13.66 -7.64
C CYS A 32 8.36 -14.73 -7.54
N ASP A 33 7.28 -14.44 -6.81
CA ASP A 33 6.08 -15.27 -6.72
C ASP A 33 5.26 -15.30 -8.03
N GLN A 34 5.50 -14.38 -8.98
CA GLN A 34 4.81 -14.41 -10.26
C GLN A 34 5.47 -15.40 -11.24
N GLU A 35 4.66 -15.92 -12.16
CA GLU A 35 5.13 -16.80 -13.24
C GLU A 35 4.86 -16.22 -14.64
N ASP A 36 4.45 -14.94 -14.71
CA ASP A 36 4.12 -14.27 -15.96
C ASP A 36 5.38 -13.88 -16.76
N GLU A 37 5.63 -14.55 -17.88
CA GLU A 37 6.74 -14.23 -18.79
C GLU A 37 6.75 -12.78 -19.27
N LYS A 38 5.57 -12.19 -19.52
CA LYS A 38 5.44 -10.78 -19.93
C LYS A 38 5.90 -9.81 -18.86
N LEU A 39 5.73 -10.18 -17.58
CA LEU A 39 6.22 -9.37 -16.47
C LEU A 39 7.75 -9.38 -16.48
N PHE A 40 8.35 -10.56 -16.58
CA PHE A 40 9.81 -10.74 -16.63
C PHE A 40 10.43 -10.10 -17.88
N GLU A 41 9.79 -10.16 -19.04
CA GLU A 41 10.20 -9.43 -20.25
C GLU A 41 10.18 -7.92 -20.03
N GLY A 42 9.16 -7.42 -19.32
CA GLY A 42 9.09 -6.02 -18.90
C GLY A 42 10.18 -5.62 -17.91
N VAL A 43 10.54 -6.50 -16.98
CA VAL A 43 11.64 -6.29 -16.01
C VAL A 43 13.02 -6.31 -16.70
N LEU A 44 13.18 -7.12 -17.74
CA LEU A 44 14.40 -7.13 -18.55
C LEU A 44 14.58 -5.89 -19.41
N ALA A 45 13.54 -5.08 -19.62
CA ALA A 45 13.68 -3.82 -20.33
C ALA A 45 14.62 -2.87 -19.56
N ASP A 46 15.70 -2.43 -20.22
CA ASP A 46 16.83 -1.66 -19.67
C ASP A 46 16.49 -0.34 -18.93
N LYS A 47 15.22 0.07 -18.91
CA LYS A 47 14.73 1.31 -18.28
C LYS A 47 13.78 1.07 -17.10
N LYS A 48 13.69 -0.15 -16.58
CA LYS A 48 12.72 -0.48 -15.53
C LYS A 48 13.41 -1.22 -14.38
N SER A 49 13.69 -0.50 -13.30
CA SER A 49 14.20 -1.06 -12.02
C SER A 49 13.12 -1.05 -10.93
N ILE A 50 13.32 -1.86 -9.88
CA ILE A 50 12.44 -1.89 -8.69
C ILE A 50 12.30 -0.49 -8.08
N LYS A 51 13.40 0.28 -8.01
CA LYS A 51 13.39 1.67 -7.53
C LYS A 51 12.53 2.61 -8.37
N GLU A 52 12.54 2.45 -9.69
CA GLU A 52 11.67 3.25 -10.56
C GLU A 52 10.21 2.83 -10.43
N ALA A 53 9.93 1.53 -10.30
CA ALA A 53 8.59 1.05 -10.02
C ALA A 53 8.07 1.60 -8.68
N LEU A 54 8.89 1.67 -7.63
CA LEU A 54 8.53 2.33 -6.37
C LEU A 54 8.24 3.82 -6.55
N LYS A 55 9.10 4.55 -7.27
CA LYS A 55 8.87 5.98 -7.57
C LYS A 55 7.56 6.19 -8.33
N TYR A 56 7.26 5.31 -9.29
CA TYR A 56 6.01 5.32 -10.04
C TYR A 56 4.81 5.11 -9.10
N CYS A 57 4.89 4.12 -8.22
CA CYS A 57 3.86 3.85 -7.22
C CYS A 57 3.68 5.02 -6.24
N ALA A 58 4.77 5.63 -5.78
CA ALA A 58 4.72 6.80 -4.91
C ALA A 58 4.05 8.00 -5.62
N ASN A 59 4.29 8.16 -6.92
CA ASN A 59 3.64 9.20 -7.71
C ASN A 59 2.13 8.92 -7.91
N GLN A 60 1.74 7.67 -8.16
CA GLN A 60 0.34 7.26 -8.22
C GLN A 60 -0.37 7.43 -6.87
N ALA A 61 0.28 7.07 -5.76
CA ALA A 61 -0.24 7.24 -4.41
C ALA A 61 -0.53 8.71 -4.09
N LYS A 62 0.33 9.65 -4.55
CA LYS A 62 0.08 11.10 -4.40
C LYS A 62 -1.22 11.56 -5.06
N SER A 63 -1.64 10.93 -6.15
CA SER A 63 -2.93 11.20 -6.79
C SER A 63 -4.12 10.61 -6.01
N HIS A 64 -3.88 9.51 -5.28
CA HIS A 64 -4.87 8.85 -4.42
C HIS A 64 -4.96 9.43 -2.99
N LYS A 65 -4.24 10.51 -2.69
CA LYS A 65 -4.24 11.13 -1.36
C LYS A 65 -5.64 11.57 -0.94
N SER A 66 -6.01 11.23 0.29
CA SER A 66 -7.16 11.81 0.97
C SER A 66 -6.65 12.80 2.01
N GLY A 67 -6.62 14.08 1.64
CA GLY A 67 -6.01 15.13 2.47
C GLY A 67 -4.49 15.12 2.41
N SER A 68 -3.83 14.98 3.57
CA SER A 68 -2.36 15.00 3.72
C SER A 68 -1.70 13.62 3.65
N CYS A 69 -2.48 12.53 3.67
CA CYS A 69 -1.95 11.17 3.69
C CYS A 69 -2.61 10.34 2.57
N ALA A 70 -1.86 9.40 2.02
CA ALA A 70 -2.35 8.38 1.11
C ALA A 70 -2.10 7.03 1.78
N MET A 71 -3.17 6.30 2.06
CA MET A 71 -3.10 4.92 2.53
C MET A 71 -3.45 4.04 1.33
N VAL A 72 -2.52 3.18 0.92
CA VAL A 72 -2.65 2.34 -0.26
C VAL A 72 -2.31 0.91 0.14
N ASP A 73 -3.21 -0.03 -0.13
CA ASP A 73 -2.96 -1.45 0.08
C ASP A 73 -1.84 -1.98 -0.83
N ASP A 74 -1.09 -2.96 -0.33
CA ASP A 74 0.00 -3.62 -1.07
C ASP A 74 -0.49 -4.19 -2.40
N SER A 75 -1.70 -4.73 -2.44
CA SER A 75 -2.32 -5.28 -3.66
C SER A 75 -2.49 -4.21 -4.76
N THR A 76 -2.82 -2.98 -4.37
CA THR A 76 -2.94 -1.85 -5.31
C THR A 76 -1.57 -1.44 -5.83
N VAL A 77 -0.57 -1.39 -4.93
CA VAL A 77 0.83 -1.09 -5.29
C VAL A 77 1.34 -2.13 -6.28
N PHE A 78 1.17 -3.42 -6.01
CA PHE A 78 1.55 -4.49 -6.93
C PHE A 78 0.84 -4.39 -8.28
N GLY A 79 -0.43 -3.99 -8.30
CA GLY A 79 -1.16 -3.72 -9.55
C GLY A 79 -0.53 -2.60 -10.37
N TRP A 80 -0.04 -1.54 -9.73
CA TRP A 80 0.70 -0.47 -10.40
C TRP A 80 2.07 -0.93 -10.88
N VAL A 81 2.79 -1.72 -10.09
CA VAL A 81 4.07 -2.34 -10.47
C VAL A 81 3.88 -3.20 -11.73
N TYR A 82 2.89 -4.10 -11.72
CA TYR A 82 2.58 -4.93 -12.89
C TYR A 82 2.27 -4.09 -14.13
N LYS A 83 1.47 -3.03 -13.96
CA LYS A 83 1.11 -2.11 -15.04
C LYS A 83 2.33 -1.36 -15.56
N TYR A 84 3.26 -0.99 -14.70
CA TYR A 84 4.50 -0.33 -15.07
C TYR A 84 5.39 -1.23 -15.96
N PHE A 85 5.54 -2.51 -15.58
CA PHE A 85 6.36 -3.45 -16.34
C PHE A 85 5.70 -3.92 -17.64
N THR A 86 4.42 -4.33 -17.59
CA THR A 86 3.72 -4.93 -18.74
C THR A 86 2.92 -3.94 -19.60
N GLY A 87 2.72 -2.70 -19.14
CA GLY A 87 1.84 -1.72 -19.78
C GLY A 87 0.35 -2.06 -19.68
N LYS A 88 -0.02 -3.18 -19.06
CA LYS A 88 -1.40 -3.67 -18.93
C LYS A 88 -1.79 -3.75 -17.46
N THR A 89 -3.02 -3.41 -17.15
CA THR A 89 -3.53 -3.51 -15.76
C THR A 89 -3.98 -4.96 -15.53
N LYS A 90 -3.25 -5.74 -14.73
CA LYS A 90 -3.74 -7.03 -14.22
C LYS A 90 -4.42 -6.78 -12.88
N LYS A 91 -5.58 -7.40 -12.68
CA LYS A 91 -6.25 -7.40 -11.38
C LYS A 91 -5.41 -8.30 -10.48
N VAL A 92 -4.55 -7.70 -9.64
CA VAL A 92 -3.85 -8.46 -8.59
C VAL A 92 -4.94 -8.88 -7.62
N GLU A 93 -5.23 -10.18 -7.59
CA GLU A 93 -6.10 -10.73 -6.55
C GLU A 93 -5.38 -10.48 -5.24
N ALA A 94 -6.01 -9.67 -4.38
CA ALA A 94 -5.44 -9.40 -3.08
C ALA A 94 -5.26 -10.76 -2.39
N ILE A 95 -4.06 -11.07 -1.94
CA ILE A 95 -3.91 -12.17 -0.98
C ILE A 95 -4.49 -11.60 0.30
N HIS A 96 -5.79 -11.82 0.49
CA HIS A 96 -6.52 -11.37 1.66
C HIS A 96 -5.98 -12.14 2.86
N ALA A 97 -4.87 -11.70 3.43
CA ALA A 97 -4.63 -11.97 4.84
C ALA A 97 -5.81 -11.30 5.56
N THR A 98 -6.74 -12.12 6.04
CA THR A 98 -7.80 -11.67 6.95
C THR A 98 -7.12 -11.15 8.20
N VAL A 99 -6.76 -9.88 8.18
CA VAL A 99 -6.58 -9.12 9.40
C VAL A 99 -7.99 -8.72 9.79
N VAL A 100 -8.49 -9.34 10.85
CA VAL A 100 -9.70 -8.89 11.54
C VAL A 100 -9.37 -7.53 12.15
N VAL A 101 -9.37 -6.47 11.33
CA VAL A 101 -9.42 -5.10 11.82
C VAL A 101 -10.84 -4.89 12.30
N GLY A 102 -11.00 -4.90 13.63
CA GLY A 102 -12.24 -4.53 14.29
C GLY A 102 -12.77 -3.22 13.71
N GLN A 103 -13.97 -3.33 13.15
CA GLN A 103 -14.95 -2.31 12.79
C GLN A 103 -14.56 -0.82 12.99
N GLN A 104 -14.58 -0.15 11.84
CA GLN A 104 -14.91 1.25 11.59
C GLN A 104 -16.03 1.83 12.48
N PRO A 105 -16.06 3.16 12.70
CA PRO A 105 -17.20 3.93 12.20
C PRO A 105 -16.75 5.24 11.52
N GLU A 106 -17.06 5.43 10.24
CA GLU A 106 -18.19 6.22 9.72
C GLU A 106 -18.07 7.75 9.90
N LYS A 107 -17.99 8.43 8.75
CA LYS A 107 -17.98 9.88 8.56
C LYS A 107 -19.24 10.54 9.15
N PRO A 108 -19.18 11.70 9.81
CA PRO A 108 -20.34 12.56 9.95
C PRO A 108 -20.36 13.65 8.86
N LYS A 109 -21.38 13.58 8.00
CA LYS A 109 -21.84 14.69 7.15
C LYS A 109 -22.50 15.77 8.02
N SER A 110 -22.23 17.02 7.70
CA SER A 110 -22.83 18.22 8.28
C SER A 110 -24.35 18.31 8.04
N LYS A 111 -25.14 18.56 9.10
CA LYS A 111 -26.44 19.26 9.05
C LYS A 111 -26.63 20.10 10.32
N LYS A 112 -27.10 21.34 10.14
CA LYS A 112 -27.26 22.41 11.15
C LYS A 112 -28.54 22.23 12.00
N VAL A 113 -28.51 22.89 13.19
CA VAL A 113 -29.64 23.34 14.05
C VAL A 113 -30.26 22.23 14.92
N LYS A 114 -30.35 22.29 16.26
CA LYS A 114 -30.97 23.32 17.13
C LYS A 114 -30.49 23.21 18.59
N LYS A 115 -30.29 24.36 19.23
CA LYS A 115 -30.06 24.61 20.67
C LYS A 115 -31.12 23.89 21.54
N GLN A 116 -30.70 23.11 22.55
CA GLN A 116 -31.34 23.11 23.87
C GLN A 116 -30.30 22.90 24.97
N LYS A 117 -30.38 23.80 25.95
CA LYS A 117 -29.55 23.97 27.14
C LYS A 117 -30.16 23.09 28.22
N ASN A 118 -29.41 22.16 28.80
CA ASN A 118 -29.65 21.74 30.17
C ASN A 118 -28.31 21.39 30.83
N VAL A 119 -27.92 22.28 31.73
CA VAL A 119 -26.89 22.08 32.76
C VAL A 119 -27.42 20.98 33.68
N ILE A 120 -26.61 19.97 33.95
CA ILE A 120 -26.79 19.12 35.11
C ILE A 120 -25.45 19.11 35.83
N ASP A 121 -25.35 20.03 36.79
CA ASP A 121 -24.47 19.98 37.94
C ASP A 121 -24.49 18.58 38.56
N GLY A 122 -23.32 18.00 38.85
CA GLY A 122 -23.28 16.79 39.70
C GLY A 122 -22.16 15.78 39.48
N GLN A 123 -21.03 16.12 38.86
CA GLN A 123 -19.87 15.22 38.88
C GLN A 123 -18.56 15.97 39.05
N LEU A 124 -18.41 16.60 40.22
CA LEU A 124 -17.14 16.94 40.83
C LEU A 124 -17.22 16.50 42.28
N ASP A 125 -16.77 15.27 42.57
CA ASP A 125 -15.91 14.95 43.73
C ASP A 125 -15.69 13.43 43.84
N LEU A 126 -14.51 12.96 43.41
CA LEU A 126 -14.02 11.60 43.72
C LEU A 126 -12.57 11.64 44.25
N PHE A 127 -12.08 12.81 44.65
CA PHE A 127 -10.75 12.98 45.26
C PHE A 127 -10.83 13.74 46.59
N GLY A 128 -11.83 13.41 47.39
CA GLY A 128 -11.90 13.78 48.80
C GLY A 128 -12.10 12.51 49.62
N GLU A 129 -11.22 12.29 50.59
CA GLU A 129 -11.33 11.27 51.66
C GLU A 129 -10.65 9.92 51.41
N LEU A 130 -9.32 9.93 51.52
CA LEU A 130 -8.67 8.96 52.40
C LEU A 130 -7.70 9.72 53.30
N ALA A 131 -8.18 9.96 54.52
CA ALA A 131 -7.40 10.38 55.68
C ALA A 131 -6.42 9.27 56.11
#